data_AF-A0A7X7Y4N0-F1
#
_entry.id   AF-A0A7X7Y4N0-F1
#
_cell.length_a   1.000
_cell.length_b   1.000
_cell.length_c   1.000
_cell.angle_alpha   90.00
_cell.angle_beta   90.00
_cell.angle_gamma   90.00
#
_symmetry.space_group_name_H-M   'P 1'
#
loop_
_entity.id
_entity.type
_entity.pdbx_description
1 polymer ?
#
loop_
_entity_poly.entity_id
_entity_poly.type
_entity_poly.pdbx_seq_one_letter_code
_entity_poly.pdbx_strand_id
1 'polypeptide(L)' 'LFVQLENTVEGLVHVSYMLDDYYHYTEEHQALIGEMTGKVYRIGDKVKVKVTNVNIDERSIDFQLV' A
#
# COMPACT_ATOMS: atom_id res chain seq x y z
N LEU A 1 1.86 -3.21 -1.77
CA LEU A 1 1.83 -3.04 -0.29
C LEU A 1 0.54 -3.64 0.23
N PHE A 2 0.60 -4.57 1.19
CA PHE A 2 -0.62 -5.08 1.84
C PHE A 2 -1.01 -4.19 3.01
N VAL A 3 -2.30 -3.91 3.14
CA VAL A 3 -2.86 -3.10 4.23
C VAL A 3 -4.00 -3.86 4.87
N GLN A 4 -3.99 -3.88 6.20
CA GLN A 4 -5.06 -4.45 7.01
C GLN A 4 -5.81 -3.33 7.72
N LEU A 5 -7.14 -3.37 7.64
CA LEU A 5 -8.03 -2.46 8.35
C LEU A 5 -8.33 -2.99 9.76
N GLU A 6 -8.80 -2.11 10.65
CA GLU A 6 -9.13 -2.48 12.04
C GLU A 6 -10.24 -3.54 12.13
N ASN A 7 -11.09 -3.63 11.11
CA ASN A 7 -12.14 -4.65 10.99
C ASN A 7 -11.64 -5.97 10.38
N THR A 8 -10.31 -6.21 10.36
CA THR A 8 -9.65 -7.42 9.84
C THR A 8 -9.73 -7.64 8.32
N VAL A 9 -10.27 -6.66 7.58
CA VAL A 9 -10.28 -6.72 6.12
C VAL A 9 -8.89 -6.38 5.59
N GLU A 10 -8.42 -7.20 4.66
CA GLU A 10 -7.14 -7.04 3.99
C GLU A 10 -7.34 -6.64 2.53
N GLY A 11 -6.35 -5.96 1.97
CA GLY A 11 -6.32 -5.59 0.57
C GLY A 11 -4.95 -5.07 0.14
N LEU A 12 -4.82 -4.87 -1.16
CA LEU A 12 -3.55 -4.53 -1.79
C LEU A 12 -3.59 -3.09 -2.29
N VAL A 13 -2.57 -2.33 -1.91
CA VAL A 13 -2.20 -1.11 -2.63
C VAL A 13 -1.18 -1.50 -3.70
N HIS A 14 -1.57 -1.39 -4.96
CA HIS A 14 -0.66 -1.57 -6.09
C HIS A 14 0.30 -0.38 -6.16
N VAL A 15 1.60 -0.64 -6.34
CA VAL A 15 2.62 0.44 -6.41
C VAL A 15 2.36 1.42 -7.55
N SER A 16 1.73 0.96 -8.65
CA SER A 16 1.31 1.84 -9.76
C SER A 16 0.29 2.91 -9.38
N TYR A 17 -0.42 2.77 -8.25
CA TYR A 17 -1.32 3.83 -7.76
C TYR A 17 -0.59 4.88 -6.92
N MET A 18 0.69 4.67 -6.60
CA MET A 18 1.53 5.59 -5.85
C MET A 18 2.21 6.58 -6.81
N LEU A 19 1.39 7.41 -7.45
CA LEU A 19 1.83 8.34 -8.52
C LEU A 19 2.62 9.55 -8.00
N ASP A 20 2.78 9.67 -6.68
CA ASP A 20 3.45 10.80 -6.04
C ASP A 20 4.98 10.67 -6.04
N ASP A 21 5.51 9.46 -6.21
CA ASP A 21 6.96 9.22 -6.18
C ASP A 21 7.35 7.93 -6.91
N TYR A 22 8.65 7.78 -7.17
CA TYR A 22 9.24 6.51 -7.58
C TYR A 22 9.67 5.72 -6.35
N TYR A 23 8.98 4.61 -6.09
CA TYR A 23 9.21 3.79 -4.89
C TYR A 23 10.13 2.60 -5.18
N HIS A 24 11.21 2.50 -4.41
CA HIS A 24 12.13 1.37 -4.42
C HIS A 24 11.84 0.45 -3.24
N TYR A 25 11.83 -0.86 -3.49
CA TYR A 25 11.75 -1.84 -2.42
C TYR A 25 13.15 -2.17 -1.89
N THR A 26 13.37 -1.98 -0.59
CA THR A 26 14.61 -2.34 0.10
C THR A 26 14.35 -3.58 0.96
N GLU A 27 14.93 -4.72 0.57
CA GLU A 27 14.78 -6.00 1.28
C GLU A 27 15.31 -5.94 2.73
N GLU A 28 16.43 -5.28 2.95
CA GLU A 28 17.07 -5.14 4.28
C GLU A 28 16.13 -4.51 5.31
N HIS A 29 15.24 -3.61 4.86
CA HIS A 29 14.31 -2.88 5.72
C HIS A 29 12.85 -3.33 5.54
N GLN A 30 12.60 -4.29 4.63
CA GLN A 30 11.26 -4.69 4.20
C GLN A 30 10.34 -3.48 3.97
N ALA A 31 10.87 -2.46 3.28
CA ALA A 31 10.27 -1.15 3.16
C ALA A 31 10.25 -0.67 1.70
N LEU A 32 9.23 0.11 1.35
CA LEU A 32 9.18 0.90 0.14
C LEU A 32 9.64 2.32 0.45
N ILE A 33 10.67 2.79 -0.24
CA ILE A 33 11.28 4.10 -0.03
C ILE A 33 11.10 4.92 -1.32
N GLY A 34 10.42 6.07 -1.19
CA GLY A 34 10.25 7.03 -2.27
C GLY A 34 11.54 7.80 -2.52
N GLU A 35 11.97 7.87 -3.79
CA GLU A 35 13.23 8.49 -4.20
C GLU A 35 13.22 10.02 -4.07
N MET A 36 12.11 10.67 -4.43
CA MET A 36 12.01 12.14 -4.43
C MET A 36 11.49 12.70 -3.10
N THR A 37 10.50 12.04 -2.50
CA THR A 37 9.82 12.50 -1.28
C THR A 37 10.47 11.97 0.00
N GLY A 38 11.25 10.88 -0.09
CA GLY A 38 11.79 10.18 1.07
C GLY A 38 10.72 9.47 1.91
N LYS A 39 9.48 9.33 1.41
CA LYS A 39 8.42 8.60 2.12
C LYS A 39 8.80 7.14 2.25
N VAL A 40 8.67 6.61 3.46
CA VAL A 40 8.94 5.21 3.75
C VAL A 40 7.63 4.54 4.14
N TYR A 41 7.30 3.43 3.48
CA TYR A 41 6.22 2.55 3.88
C TYR A 41 6.79 1.20 4.27
N ARG A 42 6.65 0.82 5.53
CA ARG A 42 7.07 -0.48 6.06
C ARG A 42 5.94 -1.14 6.84
N ILE A 43 6.13 -2.42 7.13
CA ILE A 43 5.18 -3.20 7.94
C ILE A 43 5.03 -2.53 9.31
N GLY A 44 3.78 -2.33 9.73
CA GLY A 44 3.42 -1.73 11.01
C GLY A 44 3.14 -0.22 10.97
N ASP A 45 3.45 0.46 9.87
CA ASP A 45 3.10 1.87 9.72
C ASP A 45 1.58 2.05 9.56
N LYS A 46 1.04 3.09 10.21
CA LYS A 46 -0.37 3.46 10.06
C LYS A 46 -0.53 4.34 8.82
N VAL A 47 -1.36 3.88 7.89
CA VAL A 47 -1.68 4.60 6.65
C VAL A 47 -3.17 4.87 6.54
N LYS A 48 -3.52 5.89 5.77
CA LYS A 48 -4.90 6.11 5.33
C LYS A 48 -5.03 5.57 3.92
N VAL A 49 -6.04 4.74 3.71
CA VAL A 49 -6.36 4.17 2.41
C VAL A 49 -7.80 4.48 2.03
N LYS A 50 -8.03 4.54 0.72
CA LYS A 50 -9.36 4.59 0.11
C LYS A 50 -9.57 3.31 -0.69
N VAL A 51 -10.76 2.72 -0.55
CA VAL A 51 -11.19 1.58 -1.37
C VAL A 51 -11.43 2.07 -2.79
N THR A 52 -10.74 1.47 -3.76
CA THR A 52 -10.90 1.81 -5.19
C THR A 52 -11.69 0.75 -5.94
N ASN A 53 -11.49 -0.52 -5.62
CA ASN A 53 -12.18 -1.63 -6.26
C ASN A 53 -12.37 -2.81 -5.30
N VAL A 54 -13.40 -3.61 -5.54
CA VAL A 54 -13.69 -4.84 -4.80
C VAL A 54 -14.07 -5.92 -5.81
N ASN A 55 -13.28 -6.98 -5.87
CA ASN A 55 -13.56 -8.15 -6.69
C ASN A 55 -14.04 -9.29 -5.78
N ILE A 56 -15.32 -9.63 -5.89
CA ILE A 56 -15.96 -10.67 -5.06
C ILE A 56 -15.52 -12.07 -5.50
N ASP A 57 -15.33 -12.27 -6.80
CA ASP A 57 -14.96 -13.57 -7.38
C ASP A 57 -13.54 -13.95 -6.95
N GLU A 58 -12.61 -13.00 -7.00
CA GLU A 58 -11.22 -13.18 -6.53
C GLU A 58 -11.05 -12.95 -5.03
N ARG A 59 -12.09 -12.49 -4.33
CA ARG A 59 -12.06 -12.09 -2.91
C ARG A 59 -10.93 -11.11 -2.62
N SER A 60 -10.68 -10.20 -3.55
CA SER A 60 -9.60 -9.21 -3.47
C SER A 60 -10.18 -7.79 -3.37
N ILE A 61 -9.45 -6.94 -2.65
CA ILE A 61 -9.81 -5.54 -2.46
C ILE A 61 -8.59 -4.71 -2.84
N ASP A 62 -8.82 -3.75 -3.74
CA ASP A 62 -7.81 -2.79 -4.14
C ASP A 62 -7.96 -1.50 -3.34
N PHE A 63 -6.82 -1.03 -2.86
CA PHE A 63 -6.70 0.20 -2.10
C PHE A 63 -5.80 1.22 -2.82
N GLN A 64 -6.03 2.49 -2.51
CA GLN A 64 -5.16 3.61 -2.88
C GLN A 64 -4.80 4.40 -1.63
N LEU A 65 -3.54 4.85 -1.54
CA LEU A 65 -3.08 5.74 -0.47
C LEU A 65 -3.67 7.15 -0.63
N VAL A 66 -3.96 7.81 0.49
CA VAL A 66 -4.55 9.16 0.57
C VAL A 66 -3.59 10.15 1.21
#